data_AF-A0A2N2PDP9-F1
#
_entry.id   AF-A0A2N2PDP9-F1
#
_cell.length_a   1.000
_cell.length_b   1.000
_cell.length_c   1.000
_cell.angle_alpha   90.00
_cell.angle_beta   90.00
_cell.angle_gamma   90.00
#
_symmetry.space_group_name_H-M   'P 1'
#
loop_
_entity.id
_entity.type
_entity.pdbx_description
1 polymer ?
#
loop_
_entity_poly.entity_id
_entity_poly.type
_entity_poly.pdbx_seq_one_letter_code
_entity_poly.pdbx_strand_id
1 'polypeptide(L)'
;MEDHEKLQGYIVKHKEAGLIIKEVASEIKMISINAAIEAAHAASGIKTLMEKVLDVQMTTNCRMLARIIEAGGLLMDSSEIIKFAGWIGVDDIFVTDGDGVTIGSNYPEAYGWRFPDDPNAQAYVFRSLIETKDGVVTQSIQARDLDNAMYKFVGVSRIDEPGIVQIGYRAETISQYQAEVGTVFGVLADAISALGIKVTTSAREMKEITQELESILKEKSG
;
A
#
# COMPACT_ATOMS: atom_id res chain seq x y z
N MET A 1 -35.22 -58.07 -2.10
CA MET A 1 -34.31 -58.02 -0.94
C MET A 1 -32.90 -57.61 -1.36
N GLU A 2 -32.30 -58.27 -2.36
CA GLU A 2 -30.95 -57.95 -2.86
C GLU A 2 -30.79 -56.51 -3.42
N ASP A 3 -31.77 -56.00 -4.18
CA ASP A 3 -31.73 -54.63 -4.72
C ASP A 3 -31.88 -53.55 -3.63
N HIS A 4 -32.60 -53.86 -2.56
CA HIS A 4 -32.81 -52.97 -1.42
C HIS A 4 -31.51 -52.80 -0.61
N GLU A 5 -30.80 -53.92 -0.39
CA GLU A 5 -29.52 -53.94 0.31
C GLU A 5 -28.41 -53.22 -0.48
N LYS A 6 -28.40 -53.38 -1.82
CA LYS A 6 -27.54 -52.59 -2.72
C LYS A 6 -27.83 -51.09 -2.64
N LEU A 7 -29.11 -50.69 -2.62
CA LEU A 7 -29.48 -49.26 -2.50
C LEU A 7 -29.05 -48.66 -1.16
N GLN A 8 -29.22 -49.40 -0.05
CA GLN A 8 -28.70 -48.97 1.26
C GLN A 8 -27.18 -48.79 1.23
N GLY A 9 -26.44 -49.72 0.60
CA GLY A 9 -25.00 -49.59 0.41
C GLY A 9 -24.59 -48.34 -0.37
N TYR A 10 -25.36 -47.96 -1.40
CA TYR A 10 -25.12 -46.71 -2.14
C TYR A 10 -25.41 -45.46 -1.30
N ILE A 11 -26.47 -45.46 -0.48
CA ILE A 11 -26.78 -44.34 0.42
C ILE A 11 -25.67 -44.12 1.44
N VAL A 12 -25.12 -45.20 2.03
CA VAL A 12 -24.00 -45.09 2.98
C VAL A 12 -22.77 -44.49 2.29
N LYS A 13 -22.39 -44.99 1.12
CA LYS A 13 -21.27 -44.42 0.34
C LYS A 13 -21.49 -42.96 -0.03
N HIS A 14 -22.73 -42.58 -0.38
CA HIS A 14 -23.05 -41.18 -0.71
C HIS A 14 -22.96 -40.27 0.52
N LYS A 15 -23.36 -40.74 1.72
CA LYS A 15 -23.14 -40.02 2.98
C LYS A 15 -21.66 -39.81 3.27
N GLU A 16 -20.85 -40.85 3.11
CA GLU A 16 -19.39 -40.76 3.27
C GLU A 16 -18.78 -39.74 2.30
N ALA A 17 -19.18 -39.77 1.03
CA ALA A 17 -18.76 -38.77 0.05
C ALA A 17 -19.18 -37.35 0.46
N GLY A 18 -20.39 -37.17 0.99
CA GLY A 18 -20.86 -35.87 1.50
C GLY A 18 -20.06 -35.35 2.70
N LEU A 19 -19.57 -36.24 3.59
CA LEU A 19 -18.68 -35.86 4.68
C LEU A 19 -17.32 -35.38 4.16
N ILE A 20 -16.74 -36.08 3.19
CA ILE A 20 -15.48 -35.70 2.55
C ILE A 20 -15.62 -34.34 1.85
N ILE A 21 -16.70 -34.11 1.11
CA ILE A 21 -16.93 -32.82 0.44
C ILE A 21 -17.05 -31.68 1.46
N LYS A 22 -17.70 -31.92 2.61
CA LYS A 22 -17.80 -30.93 3.68
C LYS A 22 -16.43 -30.61 4.28
N GLU A 23 -15.58 -31.62 4.47
CA GLU A 23 -14.20 -31.45 4.94
C GLU A 23 -13.38 -30.62 3.94
N VAL A 24 -13.43 -30.97 2.65
CA VAL A 24 -12.80 -30.19 1.56
C VAL A 24 -13.31 -28.74 1.54
N ALA A 25 -14.61 -28.51 1.76
CA ALA A 25 -15.15 -27.16 1.83
C ALA A 25 -14.58 -26.35 3.00
N SER A 26 -14.38 -26.99 4.16
CA SER A 26 -13.71 -26.40 5.31
C SER A 26 -12.23 -26.09 5.03
N GLU A 27 -11.51 -26.98 4.34
CA GLU A 27 -10.13 -26.74 3.90
C GLU A 27 -10.03 -25.56 2.93
N ILE A 28 -10.91 -25.48 1.93
CA ILE A 28 -10.98 -24.36 0.98
C ILE A 28 -11.16 -23.03 1.72
N LYS A 29 -12.01 -23.02 2.76
CA LYS A 29 -12.24 -21.82 3.58
C LYS A 29 -10.97 -21.41 4.33
N MET A 30 -10.21 -22.36 4.87
CA MET A 30 -8.93 -22.08 5.52
C MET A 30 -7.89 -21.54 4.54
N ILE A 31 -7.81 -22.10 3.33
CA ILE A 31 -6.93 -21.62 2.25
C ILE A 31 -7.28 -20.18 1.87
N SER A 32 -8.57 -19.86 1.73
CA SER A 32 -9.02 -18.49 1.45
C SER A 32 -8.59 -17.51 2.53
N ILE A 33 -8.74 -17.87 3.81
CA ILE A 33 -8.32 -17.02 4.94
C ILE A 33 -6.80 -16.81 4.91
N ASN A 34 -6.02 -17.87 4.71
CA ASN A 34 -4.56 -17.77 4.63
C ASN A 34 -4.11 -16.92 3.44
N ALA A 35 -4.77 -17.07 2.28
CA ALA A 35 -4.51 -16.24 1.11
C ALA A 35 -4.81 -14.75 1.38
N ALA A 36 -5.90 -14.45 2.08
CA ALA A 36 -6.24 -13.08 2.48
C ALA A 36 -5.23 -12.49 3.46
N ILE A 37 -4.74 -13.28 4.42
CA ILE A 37 -3.70 -12.88 5.37
C ILE A 37 -2.38 -12.58 4.63
N GLU A 38 -1.96 -13.46 3.74
CA GLU A 38 -0.73 -13.28 2.97
C GLU A 38 -0.83 -12.08 2.03
N ALA A 39 -2.01 -11.83 1.43
CA ALA A 39 -2.28 -10.64 0.64
C ALA A 39 -2.06 -9.36 1.44
N ALA A 40 -2.61 -9.31 2.66
CA ALA A 40 -2.46 -8.17 3.55
C ALA A 40 -1.00 -7.97 3.98
N HIS A 41 -0.28 -9.05 4.29
CA HIS A 41 1.14 -8.99 4.60
C HIS A 41 1.99 -8.52 3.42
N ALA A 42 1.77 -9.05 2.22
CA ALA A 42 2.47 -8.64 1.02
C ALA A 42 2.23 -7.15 0.71
N ALA A 43 0.97 -6.69 0.78
CA ALA A 43 0.63 -5.28 0.58
C ALA A 43 1.34 -4.37 1.60
N SER A 44 1.36 -4.77 2.88
CA SER A 44 2.08 -4.04 3.93
C SER A 44 3.59 -4.02 3.68
N GLY A 45 4.18 -5.17 3.33
CA GLY A 45 5.60 -5.30 3.04
C GLY A 45 6.04 -4.43 1.86
N ILE A 46 5.24 -4.37 0.81
CA ILE A 46 5.47 -3.51 -0.36
C ILE A 46 5.42 -2.04 0.03
N LYS A 47 4.44 -1.63 0.85
CA LYS A 47 4.38 -0.25 1.37
C LYS A 47 5.66 0.10 2.12
N THR A 48 6.12 -0.75 3.03
CA THR A 48 7.37 -0.52 3.78
C THR A 48 8.60 -0.50 2.89
N LEU A 49 8.70 -1.40 1.91
CA LEU A 49 9.80 -1.39 0.95
C LEU A 49 9.81 -0.12 0.12
N MET A 50 8.64 0.31 -0.36
CA MET A 50 8.49 1.52 -1.15
C MET A 50 8.88 2.77 -0.36
N GLU A 51 8.45 2.89 0.90
CA GLU A 51 8.89 3.98 1.78
C GLU A 51 10.42 4.04 1.88
N LYS A 52 11.09 2.90 2.06
CA LYS A 52 12.56 2.82 2.11
C LYS A 52 13.22 3.20 0.78
N VAL A 53 12.68 2.73 -0.33
CA VAL A 53 13.19 3.06 -1.67
C VAL A 53 13.05 4.55 -1.94
N LEU A 54 11.88 5.13 -1.63
CA LEU A 54 11.63 6.57 -1.73
C LEU A 54 12.55 7.37 -0.82
N ASP A 55 12.77 6.94 0.43
CA ASP A 55 13.71 7.62 1.35
C ASP A 55 15.09 7.73 0.73
N VAL A 56 15.63 6.62 0.20
CA VAL A 56 16.96 6.59 -0.43
C VAL A 56 17.00 7.43 -1.71
N GLN A 57 16.03 7.24 -2.60
CA GLN A 57 15.96 7.94 -3.88
C GLN A 57 15.80 9.45 -3.67
N MET A 58 14.85 9.87 -2.83
CA MET A 58 14.60 11.27 -2.56
C MET A 58 15.77 11.93 -1.85
N THR A 59 16.39 11.26 -0.87
CA THR A 59 17.62 11.77 -0.23
C THR A 59 18.74 11.98 -1.25
N THR A 60 18.89 11.04 -2.19
CA THR A 60 19.88 11.14 -3.26
C THR A 60 19.60 12.33 -4.17
N ASN A 61 18.34 12.52 -4.59
CA ASN A 61 17.92 13.67 -5.39
C ASN A 61 18.16 15.00 -4.67
N CYS A 62 17.81 15.09 -3.39
CA CYS A 62 18.09 16.26 -2.55
C CYS A 62 19.59 16.57 -2.48
N ARG A 63 20.43 15.56 -2.24
CA ARG A 63 21.90 15.73 -2.19
C ARG A 63 22.47 16.17 -3.53
N MET A 64 21.99 15.59 -4.64
CA MET A 64 22.40 16.01 -5.98
C MET A 64 22.02 17.46 -6.25
N LEU A 65 20.79 17.85 -5.91
CA LEU A 65 20.34 19.23 -6.02
C LEU A 65 21.20 20.19 -5.18
N ALA A 66 21.48 19.84 -3.92
CA ALA A 66 22.35 20.65 -3.06
C ALA A 66 23.77 20.82 -3.65
N ARG A 67 24.33 19.78 -4.28
CA ARG A 67 25.63 19.84 -4.98
C ARG A 67 25.60 20.70 -6.23
N ILE A 68 24.51 20.65 -6.99
CA ILE A 68 24.34 21.48 -8.19
C ILE A 68 24.24 22.96 -7.78
N ILE A 69 23.51 23.25 -6.70
CA ILE A 69 23.40 24.60 -6.13
C ILE A 69 24.78 25.09 -5.66
N GLU A 70 25.53 24.27 -4.93
CA GLU A 70 26.90 24.58 -4.49
C GLU A 70 27.83 24.93 -5.66
N ALA A 71 27.70 24.22 -6.77
CA ALA A 71 28.49 24.47 -7.98
C ALA A 71 28.02 25.72 -8.77
N GLY A 72 26.97 26.42 -8.34
CA GLY A 72 26.34 27.51 -9.09
C GLY A 72 25.65 27.05 -10.37
N GLY A 73 25.31 25.76 -10.46
CA GLY A 73 24.76 25.13 -11.66
C GLY A 73 23.24 25.26 -11.81
N LEU A 74 22.56 25.82 -10.81
CA LEU A 74 21.12 26.07 -10.84
C LEU A 74 20.82 27.49 -10.34
N LEU A 75 20.14 28.27 -11.17
CA LEU A 75 19.63 29.58 -10.79
C LEU A 75 18.39 29.41 -9.91
N MET A 76 18.26 30.26 -8.89
CA MET A 76 17.12 30.23 -7.96
C MET A 76 15.85 30.85 -8.54
N ASP A 77 15.80 31.08 -9.86
CA ASP A 77 14.59 31.54 -10.51
C ASP A 77 13.57 30.42 -10.66
N SER A 78 12.29 30.78 -10.63
CA SER A 78 11.20 29.81 -10.69
C SER A 78 11.20 29.00 -12.00
N SER A 79 11.64 29.57 -13.11
CA SER A 79 11.57 28.91 -14.41
C SER A 79 12.57 27.75 -14.55
N GLU A 80 13.79 27.93 -14.04
CA GLU A 80 14.81 26.88 -14.04
C GLU A 80 14.49 25.78 -13.01
N ILE A 81 14.01 26.13 -11.82
CA ILE A 81 13.60 25.15 -10.82
C ILE A 81 12.39 24.33 -11.30
N ILE A 82 11.41 24.94 -11.98
CA ILE A 82 10.28 24.21 -12.59
C ILE A 82 10.78 23.19 -13.62
N LYS A 83 11.70 23.57 -14.52
CA LYS A 83 12.27 22.64 -15.50
C LYS A 83 13.02 21.51 -14.82
N PHE A 84 13.84 21.85 -13.81
CA PHE A 84 14.62 20.87 -13.07
C PHE A 84 13.71 19.86 -12.36
N ALA A 85 12.66 20.32 -11.67
CA ALA A 85 11.67 19.46 -11.03
C ALA A 85 11.02 18.48 -12.02
N GLY A 86 10.69 18.95 -13.23
CA GLY A 86 10.20 18.11 -14.32
C GLY A 86 11.20 17.05 -14.78
N TRP A 87 12.50 17.38 -14.84
CA TRP A 87 13.55 16.43 -15.26
C TRP A 87 13.82 15.33 -14.25
N ILE A 88 13.87 15.68 -12.96
CA ILE A 88 14.07 14.69 -11.89
C ILE A 88 12.78 14.01 -11.47
N GLY A 89 11.66 14.43 -12.07
CA GLY A 89 10.32 13.89 -11.84
C GLY A 89 9.93 14.01 -10.38
N VAL A 90 9.93 15.22 -9.81
CA VAL A 90 9.45 15.53 -8.45
C VAL A 90 8.31 16.54 -8.50
N ASP A 91 7.42 16.47 -7.53
CA ASP A 91 6.23 17.32 -7.49
C ASP A 91 6.55 18.71 -6.95
N ASP A 92 7.32 18.78 -5.86
CA ASP A 92 7.71 20.03 -5.22
C ASP A 92 9.22 20.08 -4.94
N ILE A 93 9.80 21.28 -5.03
CA ILE A 93 11.16 21.62 -4.61
C ILE A 93 11.08 22.87 -3.72
N PHE A 94 11.78 22.85 -2.60
CA PHE A 94 11.98 24.02 -1.74
C PHE A 94 13.47 24.17 -1.43
N VAL A 95 13.99 25.37 -1.67
CA VAL A 95 15.35 25.78 -1.30
C VAL A 95 15.24 27.00 -0.41
N THR A 96 15.87 26.97 0.75
CA THR A 96 15.79 28.08 1.72
C THR A 96 17.14 28.76 1.94
N ASP A 97 17.08 29.99 2.44
CA ASP A 97 18.20 30.66 3.08
C ASP A 97 18.43 30.15 4.53
N GLY A 98 19.36 30.80 5.23
CA GLY A 98 19.75 30.47 6.61
C GLY A 98 18.72 30.82 7.69
N ASP A 99 17.65 31.55 7.35
CA ASP A 99 16.52 31.81 8.25
C ASP A 99 15.36 30.82 7.99
N GLY A 100 15.55 29.91 7.02
CA GLY A 100 14.54 28.96 6.57
C GLY A 100 13.48 29.61 5.68
N VAL A 101 13.75 30.77 5.09
CA VAL A 101 12.88 31.42 4.12
C VAL A 101 13.13 30.82 2.74
N THR A 102 12.07 30.41 2.05
CA THR A 102 12.17 29.81 0.72
C THR A 102 12.58 30.86 -0.31
N ILE A 103 13.73 30.63 -0.94
CA ILE A 103 14.33 31.49 -1.98
C ILE A 103 14.29 30.83 -3.36
N GLY A 104 13.98 29.54 -3.45
CA GLY A 104 13.86 28.80 -4.69
C GLY A 104 12.80 27.71 -4.59
N SER A 105 11.87 27.69 -5.53
CA SER A 105 10.81 26.67 -5.61
C SER A 105 10.20 26.57 -7.01
N ASN A 106 9.67 25.39 -7.35
CA ASN A 106 8.77 25.21 -8.48
C ASN A 106 7.30 25.53 -8.13
N TYR A 107 7.01 25.88 -6.88
CA TYR A 107 5.72 26.34 -6.39
C TYR A 107 5.79 27.85 -6.12
N PRO A 108 5.23 28.71 -6.99
CA PRO A 108 5.42 30.17 -6.89
C PRO A 108 4.96 30.79 -5.56
N GLU A 109 3.93 30.23 -4.93
CA GLU A 109 3.42 30.74 -3.65
C GLU A 109 4.35 30.41 -2.47
N ALA A 110 5.32 29.51 -2.65
CA ALA A 110 6.31 29.21 -1.62
C ALA A 110 7.36 30.30 -1.46
N TYR A 111 7.59 31.16 -2.46
CA TYR A 111 8.64 32.18 -2.37
C TYR A 111 8.38 33.14 -1.22
N GLY A 112 9.35 33.29 -0.32
CA GLY A 112 9.21 34.09 0.89
C GLY A 112 8.47 33.39 2.04
N TRP A 113 7.94 32.17 1.84
CA TRP A 113 7.41 31.35 2.92
C TRP A 113 8.54 30.83 3.79
N ARG A 114 8.41 31.03 5.11
CA ARG A 114 9.38 30.59 6.11
C ARG A 114 8.95 29.27 6.71
N PHE A 115 9.88 28.31 6.76
CA PHE A 115 9.69 27.07 7.51
C PHE A 115 9.35 27.41 8.98
N PRO A 116 8.25 26.87 9.53
CA PRO A 116 7.70 27.30 10.81
C PRO A 116 8.56 26.88 12.00
N ASP A 117 8.66 27.75 13.00
CA ASP A 117 9.29 27.46 14.30
C ASP A 117 8.35 26.74 15.29
N ASP A 118 7.07 26.55 14.94
CA ASP A 118 6.09 25.85 15.77
C ASP A 118 6.33 24.33 15.73
N PRO A 119 6.62 23.67 16.87
CA PRO A 119 6.83 22.22 16.94
C PRO A 119 5.65 21.37 16.45
N ASN A 120 4.45 21.95 16.38
CA ASN A 120 3.25 21.26 15.90
C ASN A 120 3.09 21.31 14.38
N ALA A 121 3.85 22.17 13.69
CA ALA A 121 3.79 22.27 12.24
C ALA A 121 4.55 21.11 11.58
N GLN A 122 4.00 20.56 10.51
CA GLN A 122 4.56 19.43 9.76
C GLN A 122 5.99 19.73 9.26
N ALA A 123 6.26 20.97 8.88
CA ALA A 123 7.54 21.39 8.32
C ALA A 123 8.62 21.72 9.38
N TYR A 124 8.27 21.78 10.67
CA TYR A 124 9.18 22.14 11.76
C TYR A 124 10.44 21.27 11.80
N VAL A 125 10.29 19.96 11.58
CA VAL A 125 11.39 18.98 11.67
C VAL A 125 12.55 19.30 10.73
N PHE A 126 12.28 19.98 9.60
CA PHE A 126 13.29 20.32 8.60
C PHE A 126 14.15 21.51 9.03
N ARG A 127 13.73 22.35 10.00
CA ARG A 127 14.56 23.45 10.50
C ARG A 127 15.85 22.97 11.16
N SER A 128 15.85 21.73 11.68
CA SER A 128 17.08 21.09 12.18
C SER A 128 18.20 21.00 11.14
N LEU A 129 17.88 21.09 9.85
CA LEU A 129 18.84 21.02 8.75
C LEU A 129 19.62 22.32 8.52
N ILE A 130 19.08 23.47 8.94
CA ILE A 130 19.63 24.81 8.62
C ILE A 130 21.07 24.96 9.11
N GLU A 131 21.33 24.57 10.36
CA GLU A 131 22.66 24.69 10.99
C GLU A 131 23.44 23.36 11.00
N THR A 132 22.86 22.29 10.47
CA THR A 132 23.49 20.97 10.45
C THR A 132 24.32 20.81 9.18
N LYS A 133 25.52 20.21 9.32
CA LYS A 133 26.30 19.79 8.17
C LYS A 133 25.90 18.37 7.76
N ASP A 134 25.70 18.16 6.45
CA ASP A 134 25.32 16.86 5.87
C ASP A 134 24.02 16.27 6.47
N GLY A 135 23.14 17.11 7.00
CA GLY A 135 21.89 16.71 7.63
C GLY A 135 20.92 16.09 6.62
N VAL A 136 20.11 15.14 7.09
CA VAL A 136 19.03 14.51 6.32
C VAL A 136 17.83 14.33 7.24
N VAL A 137 16.66 14.74 6.76
CA VAL A 137 15.37 14.46 7.39
C VAL A 137 14.48 13.81 6.34
N THR A 138 14.03 12.59 6.63
CA THR A 138 12.98 11.92 5.85
C THR A 138 11.69 11.94 6.62
N GLN A 139 10.58 12.07 5.90
CA GLN A 139 9.27 12.09 6.48
C GLN A 139 8.39 11.02 5.81
N SER A 140 7.55 10.35 6.61
CA SER A 140 6.50 9.47 6.06
C SER A 140 5.40 10.29 5.39
N ILE A 141 4.64 9.65 4.50
CA ILE A 141 3.48 10.26 3.84
C ILE A 141 2.51 10.82 4.90
N GLN A 142 2.24 12.12 4.84
CA GLN A 142 1.28 12.81 5.72
C GLN A 142 0.63 14.01 5.03
N ALA A 143 -0.45 14.53 5.62
CA ALA A 143 -1.09 15.73 5.11
C ALA A 143 -0.18 16.94 5.30
N ARG A 144 -0.06 17.78 4.27
CA ARG A 144 0.68 19.04 4.32
C ARG A 144 -0.18 20.15 4.94
N ASP A 145 0.44 20.99 5.76
CA ASP A 145 -0.24 22.09 6.47
C ASP A 145 -0.89 23.13 5.53
N LEU A 146 -0.37 23.29 4.32
CA LEU A 146 -0.80 24.32 3.37
C LEU A 146 -2.19 24.05 2.78
N ASP A 147 -2.45 22.81 2.36
CA ASP A 147 -3.60 22.43 1.54
C ASP A 147 -4.21 21.07 1.90
N ASN A 148 -3.69 20.42 2.95
CA ASN A 148 -4.11 19.10 3.41
C ASN A 148 -3.93 17.97 2.39
N ALA A 149 -3.18 18.22 1.31
CA ALA A 149 -2.79 17.19 0.35
C ALA A 149 -1.77 16.24 0.98
N MET A 150 -1.83 14.96 0.62
CA MET A 150 -0.94 13.94 1.17
C MET A 150 0.41 13.99 0.46
N TYR A 151 1.48 14.22 1.20
CA TYR A 151 2.83 14.34 0.65
C TYR A 151 3.83 13.48 1.42
N LYS A 152 4.86 13.01 0.71
CA LYS A 152 6.13 12.59 1.28
C LYS A 152 7.15 13.69 1.04
N PHE A 153 7.84 14.12 2.11
CA PHE A 153 8.92 15.09 2.01
C PHE A 153 10.24 14.49 2.48
N VAL A 154 11.31 14.87 1.79
CA VAL A 154 12.69 14.62 2.23
C VAL A 154 13.47 15.91 2.07
N GLY A 155 14.26 16.25 3.07
CA GLY A 155 15.09 17.44 3.10
C GLY A 155 16.52 17.09 3.50
N VAL A 156 17.46 17.85 2.97
CA VAL A 156 18.88 17.82 3.35
C VAL A 156 19.36 19.23 3.63
N SER A 157 20.45 19.34 4.37
CA SER A 157 21.13 20.61 4.57
C SER A 157 21.71 21.12 3.24
N ARG A 158 21.61 22.43 3.00
CA ARG A 158 22.42 23.08 1.96
C ARG A 158 23.91 22.95 2.28
N ILE A 159 24.72 23.06 1.23
CA ILE A 159 26.17 22.83 1.32
C ILE A 159 26.93 24.16 1.22
N ASP A 160 26.45 25.06 0.37
CA ASP A 160 27.06 26.36 0.08
C ASP A 160 26.84 27.40 1.18
N GLU A 161 25.65 27.41 1.80
CA GLU A 161 25.33 28.24 2.95
C GLU A 161 24.28 27.56 3.86
N PRO A 162 24.03 28.06 5.08
CA PRO A 162 22.96 27.56 5.93
C PRO A 162 21.61 27.58 5.22
N GLY A 163 20.82 26.51 5.36
CA GLY A 163 19.53 26.39 4.72
C GLY A 163 19.15 24.95 4.39
N ILE A 164 18.03 24.81 3.69
CA ILE A 164 17.37 23.53 3.44
C ILE A 164 17.25 23.33 1.92
N VAL A 165 17.49 22.10 1.46
CA VAL A 165 17.06 21.61 0.15
C VAL A 165 16.07 20.48 0.36
N GLN A 166 14.81 20.70 0.02
CA GLN A 166 13.72 19.74 0.21
C GLN A 166 13.05 19.43 -1.12
N ILE A 167 12.64 18.18 -1.28
CA ILE A 167 11.76 17.75 -2.37
C ILE A 167 10.52 17.03 -1.83
N GLY A 168 9.43 17.11 -2.58
CA GLY A 168 8.14 16.53 -2.25
C GLY A 168 7.60 15.63 -3.35
N TYR A 169 6.94 14.54 -2.93
CA TYR A 169 6.07 13.72 -3.77
C TYR A 169 4.64 13.76 -3.25
N ARG A 170 3.70 13.98 -4.16
CA ARG A 170 2.27 13.78 -3.92
C ARG A 170 1.97 12.30 -3.73
N ALA A 171 1.12 11.98 -2.77
CA ALA A 171 0.73 10.59 -2.53
C ALA A 171 -0.01 10.00 -3.73
N GLU A 172 -0.70 10.79 -4.56
CA GLU A 172 -1.32 10.32 -5.79
C GLU A 172 -0.29 9.78 -6.79
N THR A 173 0.85 10.48 -6.94
CA THR A 173 2.01 10.03 -7.74
C THR A 173 2.57 8.71 -7.22
N ILE A 174 2.60 8.54 -5.89
CA ILE A 174 3.06 7.30 -5.23
C ILE A 174 2.02 6.17 -5.37
N SER A 175 0.73 6.50 -5.26
CA SER A 175 -0.38 5.54 -5.22
C SER A 175 -0.62 4.83 -6.55
N GLN A 176 -0.28 5.45 -7.68
CA GLN A 176 -0.25 4.77 -8.98
C GLN A 176 0.63 3.50 -8.95
N TYR A 177 1.70 3.48 -8.14
CA TYR A 177 2.56 2.30 -7.98
C TYR A 177 2.03 1.26 -6.98
N GLN A 178 1.05 1.62 -6.13
CA GLN A 178 0.57 0.76 -5.03
C GLN A 178 -0.61 -0.16 -5.42
N ALA A 179 -1.42 0.25 -6.41
CA ALA A 179 -2.73 -0.35 -6.66
C ALA A 179 -2.70 -1.79 -7.22
N GLU A 180 -1.58 -2.25 -7.76
CA GLU A 180 -1.55 -3.51 -8.53
C GLU A 180 -1.33 -4.78 -7.69
N VAL A 181 -0.72 -4.70 -6.50
CA VAL A 181 -0.30 -5.94 -5.81
C VAL A 181 -1.30 -6.43 -4.75
N GLY A 182 -1.85 -5.54 -3.93
CA GLY A 182 -2.85 -5.94 -2.93
C GLY A 182 -4.19 -6.41 -3.53
N THR A 183 -4.51 -5.89 -4.72
CA THR A 183 -5.75 -6.21 -5.45
C THR A 183 -5.75 -7.62 -6.02
N VAL A 184 -4.63 -8.08 -6.58
CA VAL A 184 -4.53 -9.42 -7.22
C VAL A 184 -4.78 -10.54 -6.21
N PHE A 185 -4.16 -10.50 -5.04
CA PHE A 185 -4.34 -11.54 -4.02
C PHE A 185 -5.68 -11.45 -3.28
N GLY A 186 -6.23 -10.24 -3.11
CA GLY A 186 -7.59 -10.05 -2.58
C GLY A 186 -8.65 -10.69 -3.49
N VAL A 187 -8.58 -10.44 -4.79
CA VAL A 187 -9.48 -11.05 -5.79
C VAL A 187 -9.39 -12.58 -5.76
N LEU A 188 -8.18 -13.14 -5.60
CA LEU A 188 -7.99 -14.59 -5.48
C LEU A 188 -8.63 -15.14 -4.19
N ALA A 189 -8.42 -14.48 -3.04
CA ALA A 189 -9.00 -14.91 -1.78
C ALA A 189 -10.55 -14.90 -1.82
N ASP A 190 -11.14 -13.87 -2.43
CA ASP A 190 -12.59 -13.76 -2.65
C ASP A 190 -13.12 -14.86 -3.56
N ALA A 191 -12.42 -15.15 -4.66
CA ALA A 191 -12.80 -16.22 -5.58
C ALA A 191 -12.76 -17.61 -4.90
N ILE A 192 -11.73 -17.89 -4.09
CA ILE A 192 -11.61 -19.14 -3.32
C ILE A 192 -12.73 -19.22 -2.27
N SER A 193 -13.02 -18.11 -1.57
CA SER A 193 -14.11 -18.04 -0.60
C SER A 193 -15.45 -18.35 -1.24
N ALA A 194 -15.75 -17.74 -2.40
CA ALA A 194 -16.97 -17.97 -3.16
C ALA A 194 -17.10 -19.44 -3.60
N LEU A 195 -15.99 -20.06 -4.02
CA LEU A 195 -15.94 -21.48 -4.34
C LEU A 195 -16.26 -22.35 -3.12
N GLY A 196 -15.66 -22.06 -1.96
CA GLY A 196 -15.91 -22.78 -0.71
C GLY A 196 -17.38 -22.69 -0.26
N ILE A 197 -18.00 -21.52 -0.40
CA ILE A 197 -19.44 -21.33 -0.14
C ILE A 197 -20.26 -22.19 -1.09
N LYS A 198 -19.95 -22.19 -2.39
CA LYS A 198 -20.67 -23.00 -3.38
C LYS A 198 -20.58 -24.49 -3.08
N VAL A 199 -19.39 -25.00 -2.76
CA VAL A 199 -19.18 -26.40 -2.38
C VAL A 199 -19.94 -26.75 -1.10
N THR A 200 -19.93 -25.86 -0.09
CA THR A 200 -20.69 -26.05 1.16
C THR A 200 -22.19 -26.15 0.90
N THR A 201 -22.73 -25.29 0.04
CA THR A 201 -24.14 -25.30 -0.35
C THR A 201 -24.50 -26.59 -1.09
N SER A 202 -23.71 -27.02 -2.07
CA SER A 202 -23.94 -28.28 -2.78
C SER A 202 -23.83 -29.50 -1.86
N ALA A 203 -22.88 -29.51 -0.92
CA ALA A 203 -22.76 -30.58 0.07
C ALA A 203 -24.00 -30.67 0.97
N ARG A 204 -24.58 -29.52 1.35
CA ARG A 204 -25.83 -29.46 2.13
C ARG A 204 -27.00 -30.03 1.34
N GLU A 205 -27.18 -29.62 0.08
CA GLU A 205 -28.25 -30.12 -0.80
C GLU A 205 -28.12 -31.64 -1.02
N MET A 206 -26.90 -32.15 -1.27
CA MET A 206 -26.64 -33.59 -1.39
C MET A 206 -27.02 -34.34 -0.12
N LYS A 207 -26.72 -33.78 1.06
CA LYS A 207 -27.10 -34.38 2.35
C LYS A 207 -28.61 -34.44 2.51
N GLU A 208 -29.33 -33.37 2.18
CA GLU A 208 -30.79 -33.30 2.25
C GLU A 208 -31.44 -34.36 1.35
N ILE A 209 -31.01 -34.45 0.08
CA ILE A 209 -31.49 -35.50 -0.87
C ILE A 209 -31.19 -36.90 -0.33
N THR A 210 -30.01 -37.12 0.25
CA THR A 210 -29.63 -38.43 0.81
C THR A 210 -30.52 -38.82 1.99
N GLN A 211 -30.91 -37.85 2.83
CA GLN A 211 -31.82 -38.07 3.95
C GLN A 211 -33.24 -38.39 3.48
N GLU A 212 -33.72 -37.71 2.44
CA GLU A 212 -35.01 -38.02 1.81
C GLU A 212 -35.03 -39.42 1.20
N LEU A 213 -34.00 -39.80 0.44
CA LEU A 213 -33.87 -41.14 -0.13
C LEU A 213 -33.87 -42.24 0.95
N GLU A 214 -33.19 -42.00 2.07
CA GLU A 214 -33.16 -42.93 3.19
C GLU A 214 -34.53 -43.05 3.89
N SER A 215 -35.28 -41.95 4.00
CA SER A 215 -36.65 -41.95 4.54
C SER A 215 -37.59 -42.76 3.64
N ILE A 216 -37.56 -42.52 2.34
CA ILE A 216 -38.37 -43.25 1.35
C ILE A 216 -38.03 -44.74 1.38
N LEU A 217 -36.75 -45.08 1.56
CA LEU A 217 -36.34 -46.49 1.65
C LEU A 217 -36.96 -47.15 2.88
N LYS A 218 -36.88 -46.51 4.05
CA LYS A 218 -37.44 -47.03 5.31
C LYS A 218 -38.95 -47.22 5.24
N GLU A 219 -39.68 -46.30 4.60
CA GLU A 219 -41.13 -46.41 4.40
C GLU A 219 -41.53 -47.57 3.49
N LYS A 220 -40.67 -47.96 2.53
CA LYS A 220 -40.92 -49.12 1.65
C LYS A 220 -40.48 -50.46 2.24
N SER A 221 -39.69 -50.47 3.32
CA SER A 221 -39.26 -51.69 4.01
C SER A 221 -40.20 -52.12 5.15
N GLY A 222 -41.08 -51.23 5.62
CA GLY A 222 -42.09 -51.49 6.64
C GLY A 222 -43.41 -51.96 6.04
#